data_AF-A0A0Q9T3G8-F1
#
_entry.id   AF-A0A0Q9T3G8-F1
#
_cell.length_a   1.000
_cell.length_b   1.000
_cell.length_c   1.000
_cell.angle_alpha   90.00
_cell.angle_beta   90.00
_cell.angle_gamma   90.00
#
_symmetry.space_group_name_H-M   'P 1'
#
loop_
_entity.id
_entity.type
_entity.pdbx_description
1 polymer ?
#
loop_
_entity_poly.entity_id
_entity_poly.type
_entity_poly.pdbx_seq_one_letter_code
_entity_poly.pdbx_strand_id
1 'polypeptide(L)'
;MKENSFKRWLDTVLGILVGIAVIGELVVIFGNIIAREVFHAPVLWADELGQLALTTVAFLGGALAYTRNEYIAVHSVIDRLPKAWRPTIDAFVEWLVFTGSVLGAYYSIGVIKMRWNEHTAVLDLRMGWFVIPLTVGLTLIAVYALQRLWHLKRLPVLISSIVVLVSLGILIAINHLWGPLGNSALVNWIVFGSFAVQLALGVPVGFVLSVVSMMYLYLSGRGSLTQVPMTMQNGVLNFVLLAIPFFMMAGYIMTEGGLGKRLADFVVSIVGRIRGGLLQSMVVTMYIFAGLSGSKAADVAAVGSTLNPMLKDNGYEPNEGAAVLASATVMGETIPPSLPMLIVGSITTISVGSLFMAGLLPAAMIAVCLMVAIYIKARLSNKYPGTKGVRLSEVGKRGVIAIPALLVPVLLIGGIVTGIATPTEVSSFAVVYSLLAAGLFYKELTWKKLWDIMVDTSVKAGMLLFITSAASAFSWTLTAASLPQKIAQFMVSLAGHSSLIFMLATVIILIIMGALLEGIPALLVFAPLLVPIAPQFGIDPLQYGIVLIIAMGLGAFSPPIGIGLYIACSVSGTKVEDTSRAMVPYLIVLFIGLLLVAFVPWFSLIVPKLMHLS
;
A
#
# COMPACT_ATOMS: atom_id res chain seq x y z
N MET A 1 -2.94 8.25 -33.03
CA MET A 1 -3.91 7.36 -32.35
C MET A 1 -5.13 8.18 -31.99
N LYS A 2 -6.29 7.96 -32.63
CA LYS A 2 -7.54 8.59 -32.18
C LYS A 2 -8.07 7.77 -31.01
N GLU A 3 -7.83 8.26 -29.80
CA GLU A 3 -8.47 7.75 -28.60
C GLU A 3 -9.99 7.83 -28.80
N ASN A 4 -10.69 6.72 -28.60
CA ASN A 4 -12.12 6.62 -28.84
C ASN A 4 -12.83 7.68 -27.97
N SER A 5 -13.55 8.63 -28.57
CA SER A 5 -14.15 9.77 -27.84
C SER A 5 -15.01 9.33 -26.66
N PHE A 6 -15.66 8.18 -26.81
CA PHE A 6 -16.44 7.52 -25.75
C PHE A 6 -15.59 7.10 -24.54
N LYS A 7 -14.41 6.52 -24.75
CA LYS A 7 -13.52 6.09 -23.66
C LYS A 7 -13.10 7.30 -22.81
N ARG A 8 -12.64 8.35 -23.49
CA ARG A 8 -12.20 9.58 -22.81
C ARG A 8 -13.35 10.24 -22.03
N TRP A 9 -14.55 10.25 -22.61
CA TRP A 9 -15.75 10.72 -21.92
C TRP A 9 -16.04 9.88 -20.67
N LEU A 10 -16.05 8.55 -20.80
CA LEU A 10 -16.33 7.64 -19.69
C LEU A 10 -15.30 7.76 -18.57
N ASP A 11 -14.00 7.80 -18.90
CA ASP A 11 -12.92 7.98 -17.92
C ASP A 11 -13.04 9.33 -17.18
N THR A 12 -13.50 10.37 -17.88
CA THR A 12 -13.76 11.69 -17.27
C THR A 12 -14.95 11.64 -16.32
N VAL A 13 -16.06 11.01 -16.73
CA VAL A 13 -17.26 10.85 -15.90
C VAL A 13 -16.96 10.03 -14.65
N LEU A 14 -16.25 8.90 -14.79
CA LEU A 14 -15.83 8.09 -13.65
C LEU A 14 -14.89 8.87 -12.73
N GLY A 15 -13.94 9.62 -13.28
CA GLY A 15 -13.06 10.48 -12.49
C GLY A 15 -13.82 11.53 -11.68
N ILE A 16 -14.84 12.17 -12.27
CA ILE A 16 -15.72 13.11 -11.56
C ILE A 16 -16.50 12.42 -10.46
N LEU A 17 -17.12 11.27 -10.74
CA LEU A 17 -17.93 10.53 -9.78
C LEU A 17 -17.11 10.10 -8.55
N VAL A 18 -15.92 9.53 -8.78
CA VAL A 18 -15.06 9.08 -7.69
C VAL A 18 -14.47 10.27 -6.93
N GLY A 19 -14.08 11.35 -7.63
CA GLY A 19 -13.64 12.58 -6.98
C GLY A 19 -14.71 13.19 -6.09
N ILE A 20 -15.96 13.26 -6.56
CA ILE A 20 -17.10 13.72 -5.75
C ILE A 20 -17.32 12.81 -4.55
N ALA A 21 -17.20 11.49 -4.71
CA ALA A 21 -17.33 10.55 -3.60
C ALA A 21 -16.30 10.83 -2.49
N VAL A 22 -15.02 10.97 -2.84
CA VAL A 22 -13.95 11.26 -1.86
C VAL A 22 -14.15 12.62 -1.18
N ILE A 23 -14.54 13.66 -1.92
CA ILE A 23 -14.79 15.00 -1.35
C ILE A 23 -16.02 15.00 -0.45
N GLY A 24 -17.11 14.40 -0.93
CA GLY A 24 -18.35 14.28 -0.17
C GLY A 24 -18.11 13.56 1.15
N GLU A 25 -17.34 12.47 1.11
CA GLU A 25 -16.91 11.73 2.28
C GLU A 25 -16.05 12.58 3.23
N LEU A 26 -15.07 13.33 2.69
CA LEU A 26 -14.25 14.24 3.49
C LEU A 26 -15.12 15.26 4.23
N VAL A 27 -16.09 15.88 3.55
CA VAL A 27 -17.00 16.87 4.14
C VAL A 27 -17.87 16.23 5.22
N VAL A 28 -18.41 15.03 4.96
CA VAL A 28 -19.26 14.31 5.91
C VAL A 28 -18.49 13.91 7.16
N ILE A 29 -17.29 13.34 7.02
CA ILE A 29 -16.46 12.89 8.15
C ILE A 29 -15.95 14.08 8.94
N PHE A 30 -15.38 15.09 8.27
CA PHE A 30 -14.91 16.28 8.94
C PHE A 30 -16.04 17.03 9.66
N GLY A 31 -17.21 17.13 9.00
CA GLY A 31 -18.41 17.70 9.59
C GLY A 31 -18.93 16.92 10.79
N ASN A 32 -18.93 15.58 10.72
CA ASN A 32 -19.31 14.71 11.84
C ASN A 32 -18.41 14.93 13.06
N ILE A 33 -17.10 15.06 12.85
CA ILE A 33 -16.17 15.29 13.96
C ILE A 33 -16.42 16.66 14.59
N ILE A 34 -16.60 17.72 13.80
CA ILE A 34 -16.95 19.04 14.34
C ILE A 34 -18.27 18.98 15.11
N ALA A 35 -19.29 18.32 14.55
CA ALA A 35 -20.59 18.16 15.19
C ALA A 35 -20.50 17.41 16.53
N ARG A 36 -19.68 16.35 16.59
CA ARG A 36 -19.45 15.56 17.80
C ARG A 36 -18.64 16.33 18.85
N GLU A 37 -17.51 16.90 18.48
CA GLU A 37 -16.55 17.48 19.44
C GLU A 37 -16.94 18.91 19.89
N VAL A 38 -17.51 19.72 18.99
CA VAL A 38 -17.85 21.12 19.27
C VAL A 38 -19.30 21.27 19.71
N PHE A 39 -20.22 20.54 19.08
CA PHE A 39 -21.66 20.69 19.29
C PHE A 39 -22.28 19.54 20.10
N HIS A 40 -21.49 18.52 20.48
CA HIS A 40 -21.96 17.32 21.19
C HIS A 40 -23.14 16.61 20.49
N ALA A 41 -23.22 16.72 19.16
CA ALA A 41 -24.30 16.20 18.33
C ALA A 41 -23.72 15.33 17.19
N PRO A 42 -23.43 14.04 17.44
CA PRO A 42 -22.84 13.16 16.44
C PRO A 42 -23.80 12.89 15.28
N VAL A 43 -23.24 12.86 14.06
CA VAL A 43 -23.98 12.59 12.82
C VAL A 43 -23.94 11.08 12.56
N LEU A 44 -24.94 10.37 13.07
CA LEU A 44 -24.99 8.90 13.03
C LEU A 44 -24.99 8.31 11.61
N TRP A 45 -25.45 9.06 10.61
CA TRP A 45 -25.50 8.60 9.22
C TRP A 45 -24.18 8.78 8.45
N ALA A 46 -23.19 9.45 9.06
CA ALA A 46 -21.91 9.73 8.40
C ALA A 46 -21.18 8.44 8.00
N ASP A 47 -21.24 7.41 8.85
CA ASP A 47 -20.57 6.13 8.61
C ASP A 47 -21.19 5.37 7.43
N GLU A 48 -22.53 5.41 7.30
CA GLU A 48 -23.24 4.75 6.20
C GLU A 48 -22.97 5.40 4.86
N LEU A 49 -22.93 6.74 4.79
CA LEU A 49 -22.52 7.44 3.56
C LEU A 49 -21.04 7.22 3.25
N GLY A 50 -20.17 7.17 4.26
CA GLY A 50 -18.76 6.88 4.07
C GLY A 50 -18.52 5.50 3.48
N GLN A 51 -19.24 4.49 3.97
CA GLN A 51 -19.20 3.15 3.39
C GLN A 51 -19.66 3.11 1.92
N LEU A 52 -20.68 3.89 1.56
CA LEU A 52 -21.18 4.00 0.19
C LEU A 52 -20.17 4.71 -0.74
N ALA A 53 -19.55 5.78 -0.25
CA ALA A 53 -18.47 6.46 -0.95
C ALA A 53 -17.28 5.50 -1.17
N LEU A 54 -16.90 4.75 -0.14
CA LEU A 54 -15.74 3.86 -0.19
C LEU A 54 -15.92 2.68 -1.15
N THR A 55 -17.10 2.05 -1.18
CA THR A 55 -17.40 1.02 -2.21
C THR A 55 -17.37 1.62 -3.61
N THR A 56 -17.86 2.86 -3.77
CA THR A 56 -17.80 3.59 -5.04
C THR A 56 -16.36 3.85 -5.48
N VAL A 57 -15.52 4.35 -4.56
CA VAL A 57 -14.10 4.61 -4.80
C VAL A 57 -13.33 3.33 -5.09
N ALA A 58 -13.55 2.27 -4.30
CA ALA A 58 -12.87 1.00 -4.47
C ALA A 58 -13.12 0.40 -5.87
N PHE A 59 -14.37 0.28 -6.29
CA PHE A 59 -14.69 -0.48 -7.48
C PHE A 59 -14.71 0.36 -8.76
N LEU A 60 -15.21 1.60 -8.73
CA LEU A 60 -15.15 2.48 -9.89
C LEU A 60 -13.75 3.10 -10.06
N GLY A 61 -13.10 3.50 -8.95
CA GLY A 61 -11.72 3.95 -8.97
C GLY A 61 -10.75 2.84 -9.34
N GLY A 62 -10.98 1.60 -8.88
CA GLY A 62 -10.24 0.42 -9.33
C GLY A 62 -10.41 0.14 -10.83
N ALA A 63 -11.62 0.28 -11.37
CA ALA A 63 -11.85 0.19 -12.82
C ALA A 63 -11.09 1.27 -13.59
N LEU A 64 -11.10 2.52 -13.11
CA LEU A 64 -10.38 3.64 -13.71
C LEU A 64 -8.85 3.47 -13.63
N ALA A 65 -8.32 2.95 -12.52
CA ALA A 65 -6.91 2.61 -12.39
C ALA A 65 -6.50 1.53 -13.41
N TYR A 66 -7.37 0.55 -13.63
CA TYR A 66 -7.15 -0.46 -14.65
C TYR A 66 -7.13 0.14 -16.06
N THR A 67 -8.02 1.09 -16.40
CA THR A 67 -7.99 1.72 -17.74
C THR A 67 -6.75 2.57 -17.99
N ARG A 68 -6.20 3.19 -16.94
CA ARG A 68 -5.01 4.04 -16.99
C ARG A 68 -3.68 3.26 -16.94
N ASN A 69 -3.70 1.93 -16.82
CA ASN A 69 -2.52 1.09 -16.54
C ASN A 69 -1.82 1.47 -15.22
N GLU A 70 -2.58 1.97 -14.26
CA GLU A 70 -2.05 2.32 -12.93
C GLU A 70 -2.23 1.16 -11.94
N TYR A 71 -2.59 -0.04 -12.41
CA TYR A 71 -2.79 -1.22 -11.57
C TYR A 71 -1.46 -1.81 -11.07
N ILE A 72 -1.46 -2.39 -9.87
CA ILE A 72 -0.27 -3.08 -9.34
C ILE A 72 -0.21 -4.52 -9.85
N ALA A 73 0.89 -4.85 -10.52
CA ALA A 73 1.22 -6.18 -11.03
C ALA A 73 2.73 -6.46 -10.91
N VAL A 74 3.11 -7.73 -10.89
CA VAL A 74 4.51 -8.15 -10.80
C VAL A 74 5.10 -8.27 -12.20
N HIS A 75 5.92 -7.29 -12.59
CA HIS A 75 6.53 -7.25 -13.93
C HIS A 75 7.94 -7.86 -13.99
N SER A 76 8.56 -8.15 -12.85
CA SER A 76 9.95 -8.61 -12.75
C SER A 76 10.27 -9.87 -13.55
N VAL A 77 9.30 -10.79 -13.70
CA VAL A 77 9.44 -12.02 -14.48
C VAL A 77 9.21 -11.74 -15.97
N ILE A 78 8.17 -10.96 -16.30
CA ILE A 78 7.81 -10.62 -17.68
C ILE A 78 8.92 -9.84 -18.37
N ASP A 79 9.57 -8.93 -17.65
CA ASP A 79 10.62 -8.10 -18.23
C ASP A 79 11.84 -8.88 -18.69
N ARG A 80 12.05 -10.07 -18.13
CA ARG A 80 13.12 -11.00 -18.52
C ARG A 80 12.73 -11.95 -19.64
N LEU A 81 11.45 -12.07 -19.98
CA LEU A 81 11.00 -12.98 -21.04
C LEU A 81 11.29 -12.42 -22.44
N PRO A 82 11.54 -13.30 -23.44
CA PRO A 82 11.78 -12.86 -24.82
C PRO A 82 10.59 -12.05 -25.34
N LYS A 83 10.87 -10.96 -26.07
CA LYS A 83 9.83 -10.04 -26.60
C LYS A 83 8.76 -10.72 -27.45
N ALA A 84 9.05 -11.90 -28.01
CA ALA A 84 8.11 -12.70 -28.79
C ALA A 84 6.90 -13.22 -27.97
N TRP A 85 7.09 -13.48 -26.67
CA TRP A 85 6.04 -14.03 -25.80
C TRP A 85 5.13 -12.95 -25.20
N ARG A 86 5.60 -11.69 -25.15
CA ARG A 86 4.86 -10.58 -24.53
C ARG A 86 3.43 -10.44 -25.05
N PRO A 87 3.17 -10.40 -26.38
CA PRO A 87 1.79 -10.23 -26.88
C PRO A 87 0.84 -11.38 -26.48
N THR A 88 1.36 -12.60 -26.32
CA THR A 88 0.55 -13.76 -25.93
C THR A 88 0.28 -13.77 -24.44
N ILE A 89 1.27 -13.38 -23.62
CA ILE A 89 1.11 -13.20 -22.17
C ILE A 89 0.14 -12.07 -21.89
N ASP A 90 0.30 -10.92 -22.54
CA ASP A 90 -0.61 -9.78 -22.43
C ASP A 90 -2.04 -10.22 -22.76
N ALA A 91 -2.25 -10.92 -23.88
CA ALA A 91 -3.57 -11.44 -24.24
C ALA A 91 -4.12 -12.44 -23.22
N PHE A 92 -3.28 -13.32 -22.66
CA PHE A 92 -3.69 -14.27 -21.63
C PHE A 92 -4.09 -13.57 -20.32
N VAL A 93 -3.33 -12.58 -19.88
CA VAL A 93 -3.65 -11.75 -18.71
C VAL A 93 -4.99 -11.05 -18.91
N GLU A 94 -5.21 -10.45 -20.08
CA GLU A 94 -6.46 -9.75 -20.39
C GLU A 94 -7.66 -10.72 -20.44
N TRP A 95 -7.48 -11.96 -20.93
CA TRP A 95 -8.53 -13.00 -20.84
C TRP A 95 -8.83 -13.45 -19.42
N LEU A 96 -7.82 -13.57 -18.55
CA LEU A 96 -8.03 -13.88 -17.14
C LEU A 96 -8.77 -12.76 -16.41
N VAL A 97 -8.39 -11.50 -16.65
CA VAL A 97 -9.08 -10.34 -16.09
C VAL A 97 -10.52 -10.29 -16.59
N PHE A 98 -10.74 -10.48 -17.89
CA PHE A 98 -12.09 -10.54 -18.48
C PHE A 98 -12.94 -11.62 -17.82
N THR A 99 -12.44 -12.86 -17.77
CA THR A 99 -13.20 -14.01 -17.23
C THR A 99 -13.49 -13.84 -15.74
N GLY A 100 -12.49 -13.46 -14.96
CA GLY A 100 -12.64 -13.21 -13.52
C GLY A 100 -13.63 -12.07 -13.23
N SER A 101 -13.59 -11.01 -14.03
CA SER A 101 -14.50 -9.86 -13.88
C SER A 101 -15.93 -10.21 -14.27
N VAL A 102 -16.15 -10.97 -15.34
CA VAL A 102 -17.48 -11.45 -15.73
C VAL A 102 -18.07 -12.38 -14.67
N LEU A 103 -17.29 -13.34 -14.18
CA LEU A 103 -17.73 -14.25 -13.12
C LEU A 103 -18.04 -13.49 -11.83
N GLY A 104 -17.16 -12.58 -11.41
CA GLY A 104 -17.37 -11.74 -10.24
C GLY A 104 -18.61 -10.85 -10.36
N ALA A 105 -18.80 -10.21 -11.52
CA ALA A 105 -19.99 -9.41 -11.80
C ALA A 105 -21.26 -10.28 -11.72
N TYR A 106 -21.27 -11.45 -12.37
CA TYR A 106 -22.39 -12.38 -12.34
C TYR A 106 -22.76 -12.81 -10.92
N TYR A 107 -21.80 -13.28 -10.12
CA TYR A 107 -22.06 -13.71 -8.75
C TYR A 107 -22.40 -12.53 -7.82
N SER A 108 -21.91 -11.31 -8.10
CA SER A 108 -22.27 -10.12 -7.33
C SER A 108 -23.75 -9.72 -7.50
N ILE A 109 -24.39 -10.02 -8.64
CA ILE A 109 -25.84 -9.85 -8.81
C ILE A 109 -26.61 -10.73 -7.81
N GLY A 110 -26.10 -11.94 -7.54
CA GLY A 110 -26.64 -12.81 -6.50
C GLY A 110 -26.56 -12.16 -5.11
N VAL A 111 -25.44 -11.49 -4.81
CA VAL A 111 -25.27 -10.74 -3.56
C VAL A 111 -26.22 -9.54 -3.48
N ILE A 112 -26.42 -8.79 -4.57
CA ILE A 112 -27.41 -7.69 -4.61
C ILE A 112 -28.80 -8.20 -4.23
N LYS A 113 -29.23 -9.31 -4.85
CA LYS A 113 -30.55 -9.91 -4.56
C LYS A 113 -30.67 -10.37 -3.10
N MET A 114 -29.61 -11.00 -2.58
CA MET A 114 -29.57 -11.46 -1.18
C MET A 114 -29.69 -10.27 -0.21
N ARG A 115 -28.98 -9.17 -0.48
CA ARG A 115 -28.92 -7.99 0.39
C ARG A 115 -29.97 -6.92 0.08
N TRP A 116 -30.89 -7.18 -0.84
CA TRP A 116 -31.90 -6.18 -1.26
C TRP A 116 -32.95 -5.89 -0.19
N ASN A 117 -33.19 -6.88 0.67
CA ASN A 117 -34.11 -6.81 1.80
C ASN A 117 -33.40 -6.54 3.13
N GLU A 118 -32.07 -6.43 3.11
CA GLU A 118 -31.29 -5.96 4.26
C GLU A 118 -31.24 -4.43 4.22
N HIS A 119 -31.45 -3.80 5.37
CA HIS A 119 -31.44 -2.34 5.51
C HIS A 119 -30.29 -1.88 6.43
N THR A 120 -29.79 -0.68 6.19
CA THR A 120 -28.85 -0.01 7.10
C THR A 120 -29.59 0.45 8.36
N ALA A 121 -28.85 0.64 9.45
CA ALA A 121 -29.45 0.87 10.76
C ALA A 121 -29.98 2.30 10.94
N VAL A 122 -29.37 3.29 10.28
CA VAL A 122 -29.62 4.72 10.51
C VAL A 122 -30.43 5.35 9.38
N LEU A 123 -29.96 5.23 8.13
CA LEU A 123 -30.64 5.82 6.97
C LEU A 123 -31.73 4.91 6.38
N ASP A 124 -31.89 3.69 6.91
CA ASP A 124 -32.82 2.68 6.39
C ASP A 124 -32.61 2.41 4.88
N LEU A 125 -31.36 2.48 4.43
CA LEU A 125 -30.99 2.25 3.03
C LEU A 125 -30.86 0.76 2.76
N ARG A 126 -31.30 0.30 1.60
CA ARG A 126 -31.10 -1.09 1.19
C ARG A 126 -29.60 -1.38 1.02
N MET A 127 -29.10 -2.43 1.65
CA MET A 127 -27.69 -2.85 1.53
C MET A 127 -27.30 -3.24 0.10
N GLY A 128 -28.28 -3.57 -0.76
CA GLY A 128 -28.06 -3.75 -2.19
C GLY A 128 -27.37 -2.56 -2.87
N TRP A 129 -27.61 -1.32 -2.43
CA TRP A 129 -26.95 -0.12 -2.97
C TRP A 129 -25.43 -0.13 -2.79
N PHE A 130 -24.96 -0.71 -1.68
CA PHE A 130 -23.53 -0.79 -1.38
C PHE A 130 -22.79 -1.80 -2.28
N VAL A 131 -23.52 -2.77 -2.84
CA VAL A 131 -22.98 -3.82 -3.71
C VAL A 131 -22.98 -3.40 -5.19
N ILE A 132 -23.84 -2.46 -5.60
CA ILE A 132 -23.94 -2.02 -7.00
C ILE A 132 -22.58 -1.53 -7.54
N PRO A 133 -21.79 -0.70 -6.82
CA PRO A 133 -20.48 -0.28 -7.32
C PRO A 133 -19.52 -1.43 -7.61
N LEU A 134 -19.55 -2.51 -6.81
CA LEU A 134 -18.80 -3.74 -7.09
C LEU A 134 -19.19 -4.34 -8.45
N THR A 135 -20.49 -4.54 -8.68
CA THR A 135 -20.98 -5.12 -9.95
C THR A 135 -20.68 -4.24 -11.15
N VAL A 136 -20.87 -2.93 -11.02
CA VAL A 136 -20.60 -1.95 -12.08
C VAL A 136 -19.10 -1.88 -12.37
N GLY A 137 -18.26 -1.79 -11.35
CA GLY A 137 -16.80 -1.75 -11.48
C GLY A 137 -16.25 -2.99 -12.19
N LEU A 138 -16.68 -4.19 -11.77
CA LEU A 138 -16.28 -5.44 -12.43
C LEU A 138 -16.79 -5.52 -13.89
N THR A 139 -17.99 -5.04 -14.16
CA THR A 139 -18.53 -5.01 -15.52
C THR A 139 -17.75 -4.05 -16.42
N LEU A 140 -17.41 -2.85 -15.91
CA LEU A 140 -16.58 -1.89 -16.62
C LEU A 140 -15.20 -2.49 -16.94
N ILE A 141 -14.56 -3.12 -15.95
CA ILE A 141 -13.27 -3.80 -16.15
C ILE A 141 -13.39 -4.88 -17.23
N ALA A 142 -14.45 -5.69 -17.23
CA ALA A 142 -14.66 -6.70 -18.27
C ALA A 142 -14.77 -6.06 -19.66
N VAL A 143 -15.50 -4.95 -19.80
CA VAL A 143 -15.59 -4.21 -21.07
C VAL A 143 -14.22 -3.67 -21.51
N TYR A 144 -13.43 -3.12 -20.58
CA TYR A 144 -12.11 -2.60 -20.89
C TYR A 144 -11.09 -3.70 -21.25
N ALA A 145 -11.13 -4.84 -20.56
CA ALA A 145 -10.31 -6.01 -20.90
C ALA A 145 -10.65 -6.53 -22.31
N LEU A 146 -11.94 -6.59 -22.64
CA LEU A 146 -12.39 -6.97 -23.99
C LEU A 146 -11.94 -5.96 -25.05
N GLN A 147 -12.02 -4.66 -24.75
CA GLN A 147 -11.51 -3.61 -25.64
C GLN A 147 -10.00 -3.74 -25.88
N ARG A 148 -9.21 -4.05 -24.84
CA ARG A 148 -7.76 -4.27 -24.95
C ARG A 148 -7.45 -5.49 -25.81
N LEU A 149 -8.15 -6.60 -25.60
CA LEU A 149 -8.04 -7.80 -26.45
C LEU A 149 -8.28 -7.49 -27.92
N TRP A 150 -9.24 -6.62 -28.24
CA TRP A 150 -9.51 -6.20 -29.62
C TRP A 150 -8.37 -5.43 -30.29
N HIS A 151 -7.55 -4.73 -29.51
CA HIS A 151 -6.41 -3.97 -30.00
C HIS A 151 -5.11 -4.80 -30.11
N LEU A 152 -5.08 -5.98 -29.49
CA LEU A 152 -3.96 -6.92 -29.60
C LEU A 152 -3.96 -7.67 -30.95
N LYS A 153 -2.82 -8.27 -31.29
CA LYS A 153 -2.69 -9.08 -32.52
C LYS A 153 -3.63 -10.30 -32.44
N ARG A 154 -4.37 -10.58 -33.51
CA ARG A 154 -5.38 -11.65 -33.56
C ARG A 154 -4.83 -13.04 -33.19
N LEU A 155 -3.63 -13.39 -33.67
CA LEU A 155 -3.06 -14.72 -33.44
C LEU A 155 -2.73 -14.99 -31.95
N PRO A 156 -1.99 -14.10 -31.23
CA PRO A 156 -1.84 -14.22 -29.77
C PRO A 156 -3.17 -14.28 -29.00
N VAL A 157 -4.18 -13.51 -29.42
CA VAL A 157 -5.51 -13.51 -28.78
C VAL A 157 -6.22 -14.85 -28.95
N LEU A 158 -6.12 -15.48 -30.12
CA LEU A 158 -6.69 -16.81 -30.37
C LEU A 158 -5.96 -17.92 -29.62
N ILE A 159 -4.62 -17.87 -29.57
CA ILE A 159 -3.83 -18.87 -28.84
C ILE A 159 -4.17 -18.80 -27.34
N SER A 160 -4.14 -17.59 -26.77
CA SER A 160 -4.45 -17.38 -25.35
C SER A 160 -5.90 -17.72 -25.01
N SER A 161 -6.87 -17.44 -25.89
CA SER A 161 -8.27 -17.81 -25.66
C SER A 161 -8.47 -19.32 -25.59
N ILE A 162 -7.80 -20.09 -26.47
CA ILE A 162 -7.82 -21.56 -26.42
C ILE A 162 -7.26 -22.05 -25.10
N VAL A 163 -6.12 -21.51 -24.65
CA VAL A 163 -5.51 -21.90 -23.36
C VAL A 163 -6.46 -21.63 -22.19
N VAL A 164 -7.09 -20.45 -22.16
CA VAL A 164 -8.03 -20.10 -21.08
C VAL A 164 -9.28 -21.00 -21.11
N LEU A 165 -9.88 -21.22 -22.30
CA LEU A 165 -11.05 -22.08 -22.45
C LEU A 165 -10.76 -23.53 -22.09
N VAL A 166 -9.61 -24.07 -22.50
CA VAL A 166 -9.17 -25.41 -22.13
C VAL A 166 -8.93 -25.50 -20.63
N SER A 167 -8.28 -24.51 -20.03
CA SER A 167 -8.04 -24.47 -18.57
C SER A 167 -9.35 -24.43 -17.78
N LEU A 168 -10.31 -23.59 -18.20
CA LEU A 168 -11.63 -23.54 -17.59
C LEU A 168 -12.40 -24.85 -17.79
N GLY A 169 -12.34 -25.42 -19.01
CA GLY A 169 -12.97 -26.68 -19.35
C GLY A 169 -12.43 -27.84 -18.50
N ILE A 170 -11.11 -27.89 -18.29
CA ILE A 170 -10.46 -28.86 -17.39
C ILE A 170 -10.95 -28.66 -15.95
N LEU A 171 -10.97 -27.43 -15.44
CA LEU A 171 -11.46 -27.14 -14.09
C LEU A 171 -12.91 -27.60 -13.89
N ILE A 172 -13.78 -27.30 -14.86
CA ILE A 172 -15.19 -27.71 -14.84
C ILE A 172 -15.33 -29.24 -14.96
N ALA A 173 -14.58 -29.86 -15.86
CA ALA A 173 -14.62 -31.31 -16.07
C ALA A 173 -14.15 -32.07 -14.83
N ILE A 174 -13.09 -31.61 -14.15
CA ILE A 174 -12.62 -32.22 -12.90
C ILE A 174 -13.75 -32.21 -11.86
N ASN A 175 -14.39 -31.06 -11.65
CA ASN A 175 -15.46 -30.96 -10.65
C ASN A 175 -16.72 -31.72 -11.06
N HIS A 176 -17.03 -31.81 -12.35
CA HIS A 176 -18.20 -32.54 -12.84
C HIS A 176 -18.01 -34.06 -12.80
N LEU A 177 -16.82 -34.55 -13.16
CA LEU A 177 -16.51 -35.98 -13.20
C LEU A 177 -16.29 -36.56 -11.80
N TRP A 178 -15.55 -35.85 -10.94
CA TRP A 178 -15.10 -36.38 -9.64
C TRP A 178 -15.80 -35.73 -8.44
N GLY A 179 -16.68 -34.75 -8.68
CA GLY A 179 -17.26 -33.92 -7.64
C GLY A 179 -16.22 -32.96 -7.01
N PRO A 180 -16.64 -32.18 -5.99
CA PRO A 180 -15.72 -31.32 -5.27
C PRO A 180 -14.66 -32.16 -4.55
N LEU A 181 -13.38 -31.83 -4.79
CA LEU A 181 -12.22 -32.56 -4.29
C LEU A 181 -11.94 -32.33 -2.78
N GLY A 182 -12.87 -31.68 -2.07
CA GLY A 182 -12.75 -31.30 -0.67
C GLY A 182 -11.55 -30.40 -0.38
N ASN A 183 -11.13 -30.35 0.89
CA ASN A 183 -9.91 -29.63 1.30
C ASN A 183 -8.67 -30.53 1.22
N SER A 184 -8.44 -31.13 0.06
CA SER A 184 -7.30 -32.00 -0.20
C SER A 184 -6.02 -31.18 -0.44
N ALA A 185 -4.86 -31.81 -0.21
CA ALA A 185 -3.57 -31.18 -0.52
C ALA A 185 -3.46 -30.81 -2.01
N LEU A 186 -4.09 -31.59 -2.90
CA LEU A 186 -4.12 -31.34 -4.33
C LEU A 186 -4.81 -30.01 -4.68
N VAL A 187 -5.97 -29.73 -4.07
CA VAL A 187 -6.68 -28.44 -4.28
C VAL A 187 -5.80 -27.28 -3.84
N ASN A 188 -5.15 -27.39 -2.68
CA ASN A 188 -4.23 -26.36 -2.20
C ASN A 188 -3.06 -26.15 -3.18
N TRP A 189 -2.42 -27.22 -3.67
CA TRP A 189 -1.33 -27.10 -4.65
C TRP A 189 -1.77 -26.47 -5.97
N ILE A 190 -2.94 -26.84 -6.49
CA ILE A 190 -3.50 -26.25 -7.70
C ILE A 190 -3.79 -24.75 -7.48
N VAL A 191 -4.43 -24.41 -6.36
CA VAL A 191 -4.80 -23.04 -6.02
C VAL A 191 -3.58 -22.15 -5.80
N PHE A 192 -2.64 -22.54 -4.94
CA PHE A 192 -1.44 -21.75 -4.66
C PHE A 192 -0.42 -21.78 -5.80
N GLY A 193 -0.37 -22.87 -6.57
CA GLY A 193 0.38 -22.94 -7.82
C GLY A 193 -0.17 -21.95 -8.86
N SER A 194 -1.49 -21.92 -9.06
CA SER A 194 -2.14 -20.96 -9.95
C SER A 194 -1.94 -19.51 -9.51
N PHE A 195 -1.93 -19.26 -8.20
CA PHE A 195 -1.65 -17.95 -7.62
C PHE A 195 -0.24 -17.48 -7.99
N ALA A 196 0.76 -18.33 -7.77
CA ALA A 196 2.15 -18.02 -8.10
C ALA A 196 2.35 -17.80 -9.61
N VAL A 197 1.72 -18.63 -10.44
CA VAL A 197 1.76 -18.49 -11.92
C VAL A 197 1.11 -17.19 -12.36
N GLN A 198 -0.08 -16.85 -11.87
CA GLN A 198 -0.78 -15.62 -12.25
C GLN A 198 0.00 -14.36 -11.82
N LEU A 199 0.61 -14.36 -10.63
CA LEU A 199 1.50 -13.28 -10.22
C LEU A 199 2.73 -13.20 -11.14
N ALA A 200 3.38 -14.32 -11.45
CA ALA A 200 4.55 -14.34 -12.33
C ALA A 200 4.23 -13.88 -13.78
N LEU A 201 2.99 -14.09 -14.23
CA LEU A 201 2.48 -13.59 -15.51
C LEU A 201 2.04 -12.12 -15.46
N GLY A 202 2.20 -11.43 -14.32
CA GLY A 202 1.84 -10.03 -14.11
C GLY A 202 0.36 -9.74 -14.26
N VAL A 203 -0.49 -10.70 -13.92
CA VAL A 203 -1.93 -10.43 -13.74
C VAL A 203 -2.08 -9.43 -12.58
N PRO A 204 -2.94 -8.41 -12.68
CA PRO A 204 -3.10 -7.44 -11.59
C PRO A 204 -3.56 -8.14 -10.31
N VAL A 205 -2.92 -7.79 -9.19
CA VAL A 205 -2.96 -8.58 -7.95
C VAL A 205 -4.38 -8.80 -7.43
N GLY A 206 -5.24 -7.77 -7.50
CA GLY A 206 -6.64 -7.89 -7.07
C GLY A 206 -7.42 -8.98 -7.82
N PHE A 207 -7.15 -9.17 -9.11
CA PHE A 207 -7.75 -10.27 -9.87
C PHE A 207 -7.17 -11.61 -9.50
N VAL A 208 -5.85 -11.70 -9.29
CA VAL A 208 -5.22 -12.94 -8.83
C VAL A 208 -5.88 -13.42 -7.53
N LEU A 209 -6.00 -12.53 -6.54
CA LEU A 209 -6.61 -12.84 -5.25
C LEU A 209 -8.08 -13.28 -5.41
N SER A 210 -8.86 -12.58 -6.23
CA SER A 210 -10.28 -12.89 -6.47
C SER A 210 -10.49 -14.21 -7.22
N VAL A 211 -9.75 -14.42 -8.31
CA VAL A 211 -9.85 -15.61 -9.17
C VAL A 211 -9.38 -16.86 -8.42
N VAL A 212 -8.28 -16.76 -7.69
CA VAL A 212 -7.76 -17.86 -6.86
C VAL A 212 -8.76 -18.24 -5.76
N SER A 213 -9.41 -17.25 -5.14
CA SER A 213 -10.47 -17.48 -4.14
C SER A 213 -11.69 -18.19 -4.74
N MET A 214 -12.15 -17.76 -5.92
CA MET A 214 -13.24 -18.44 -6.64
C MET A 214 -12.86 -19.86 -7.03
N MET A 215 -11.62 -20.06 -7.52
CA MET A 215 -11.14 -21.37 -7.92
C MET A 215 -11.07 -22.33 -6.74
N TYR A 216 -10.61 -21.86 -5.57
CA TYR A 216 -10.62 -22.67 -4.34
C TYR A 216 -12.03 -23.08 -3.94
N LEU A 217 -12.99 -22.15 -3.90
CA LEU A 217 -14.37 -22.45 -3.53
C LEU A 217 -15.03 -23.45 -4.49
N TYR A 218 -14.77 -23.29 -5.79
CA TYR A 218 -15.28 -24.19 -6.82
C TYR A 218 -14.72 -25.61 -6.67
N LEU A 219 -13.39 -25.75 -6.53
CA LEU A 219 -12.74 -27.06 -6.46
C LEU A 219 -12.93 -27.77 -5.10
N SER A 220 -13.01 -27.01 -4.01
CA SER A 220 -13.18 -27.57 -2.66
C SER A 220 -14.64 -27.85 -2.30
N GLY A 221 -15.59 -27.19 -2.96
CA GLY A 221 -17.02 -27.26 -2.65
C GLY A 221 -17.41 -26.61 -1.31
N ARG A 222 -16.53 -25.81 -0.70
CA ARG A 222 -16.70 -25.27 0.67
C ARG A 222 -17.54 -24.00 0.80
N GLY A 223 -18.34 -23.68 -0.21
CA GLY A 223 -19.22 -22.52 -0.16
C GLY A 223 -19.74 -22.14 -1.52
N SER A 224 -20.67 -21.18 -1.52
CA SER A 224 -21.15 -20.57 -2.75
C SER A 224 -20.09 -19.64 -3.33
N LEU A 225 -19.96 -19.60 -4.65
CA LEU A 225 -19.12 -18.61 -5.35
C LEU A 225 -19.57 -17.16 -5.07
N THR A 226 -20.80 -16.95 -4.61
CA THR A 226 -21.28 -15.64 -4.12
C THR A 226 -20.55 -15.16 -2.86
N GLN A 227 -19.87 -16.05 -2.13
CA GLN A 227 -19.07 -15.66 -0.97
C GLN A 227 -17.89 -14.76 -1.34
N VAL A 228 -17.29 -14.93 -2.53
CA VAL A 228 -16.18 -14.07 -2.97
C VAL A 228 -16.61 -12.60 -3.08
N PRO A 229 -17.60 -12.22 -3.91
CA PRO A 229 -18.06 -10.84 -3.98
C PRO A 229 -18.66 -10.33 -2.66
N MET A 230 -19.26 -11.22 -1.85
CA MET A 230 -19.78 -10.83 -0.53
C MET A 230 -18.65 -10.46 0.45
N THR A 231 -17.58 -11.26 0.53
CA THR A 231 -16.43 -10.95 1.39
C THR A 231 -15.62 -9.78 0.84
N MET A 232 -15.52 -9.63 -0.49
CA MET A 232 -14.97 -8.44 -1.13
C MET A 232 -15.72 -7.18 -0.69
N GLN A 233 -17.05 -7.21 -0.73
CA GLN A 233 -17.88 -6.10 -0.27
C GLN A 233 -17.60 -5.79 1.22
N ASN A 234 -17.67 -6.80 2.08
CA ASN A 234 -17.46 -6.62 3.52
C ASN A 234 -16.05 -6.12 3.86
N GLY A 235 -15.04 -6.53 3.08
CA GLY A 235 -13.68 -6.04 3.23
C GLY A 235 -13.55 -4.53 2.99
N VAL A 236 -14.27 -3.99 2.00
CA VAL A 236 -14.27 -2.55 1.71
C VAL A 236 -15.07 -1.77 2.74
N LEU A 237 -16.11 -2.34 3.34
CA LEU A 237 -16.94 -1.63 4.33
C LEU A 237 -16.21 -1.34 5.67
N ASN A 238 -14.96 -1.74 5.82
CA ASN A 238 -14.16 -1.40 6.99
C ASN A 238 -13.88 0.12 7.02
N PHE A 239 -14.48 0.81 8.01
CA PHE A 239 -14.38 2.26 8.19
C PHE A 239 -12.93 2.78 8.29
N VAL A 240 -11.97 1.94 8.70
CA VAL A 240 -10.56 2.35 8.78
C VAL A 240 -9.93 2.56 7.40
N LEU A 241 -10.48 1.94 6.35
CA LEU A 241 -9.98 2.08 4.98
C LEU A 241 -10.28 3.45 4.37
N LEU A 242 -11.23 4.22 4.92
CA LEU A 242 -11.49 5.62 4.57
C LEU A 242 -10.25 6.51 4.80
N ALA A 243 -9.36 6.09 5.71
CA ALA A 243 -8.10 6.79 5.95
C ALA A 243 -7.15 6.74 4.74
N ILE A 244 -7.25 5.74 3.86
CA ILE A 244 -6.39 5.58 2.69
C ILE A 244 -6.52 6.77 1.73
N PRO A 245 -7.71 7.08 1.16
CA PRO A 245 -7.84 8.22 0.26
C PRO A 245 -7.48 9.54 0.93
N PHE A 246 -7.81 9.73 2.22
CA PHE A 246 -7.50 10.98 2.92
C PHE A 246 -6.01 11.17 3.19
N PHE A 247 -5.29 10.16 3.68
CA PHE A 247 -3.83 10.27 3.85
C PHE A 247 -3.09 10.41 2.53
N MET A 248 -3.53 9.72 1.48
CA MET A 248 -2.97 9.91 0.14
C MET A 248 -3.20 11.33 -0.37
N MET A 249 -4.42 11.87 -0.18
CA MET A 249 -4.75 13.22 -0.60
C MET A 249 -3.93 14.26 0.17
N ALA A 250 -3.83 14.11 1.50
CA ALA A 250 -2.99 14.96 2.33
C ALA A 250 -1.54 14.93 1.81
N GLY A 251 -0.97 13.74 1.61
CA GLY A 251 0.37 13.56 1.05
C GLY A 251 0.63 14.31 -0.26
N TYR A 252 -0.31 14.20 -1.22
CA TYR A 252 -0.21 14.90 -2.50
C TYR A 252 -0.34 16.42 -2.34
N ILE A 253 -1.28 16.90 -1.52
CA ILE A 253 -1.42 18.34 -1.22
C ILE A 253 -0.13 18.88 -0.60
N MET A 254 0.50 18.12 0.30
CA MET A 254 1.72 18.54 0.98
C MET A 254 2.93 18.57 0.04
N THR A 255 3.01 17.58 -0.86
CA THR A 255 4.07 17.50 -1.87
C THR A 255 3.95 18.64 -2.88
N GLU A 256 2.76 18.83 -3.46
CA GLU A 256 2.49 19.85 -4.49
C GLU A 256 2.33 21.27 -3.92
N GLY A 257 2.05 21.39 -2.63
CA GLY A 257 1.89 22.65 -1.89
C GLY A 257 3.19 23.20 -1.30
N GLY A 258 4.33 22.54 -1.54
CA GLY A 258 5.66 23.02 -1.17
C GLY A 258 6.06 22.82 0.29
N LEU A 259 5.33 22.00 1.05
CA LEU A 259 5.63 21.71 2.45
C LEU A 259 6.93 20.92 2.58
N GLY A 260 7.15 19.93 1.70
CA GLY A 260 8.35 19.09 1.70
C GLY A 260 9.64 19.90 1.55
N LYS A 261 9.64 20.89 0.64
CA LYS A 261 10.80 21.77 0.43
C LYS A 261 11.19 22.54 1.69
N ARG A 262 10.22 23.14 2.36
CA ARG A 262 10.43 23.98 3.56
C ARG A 262 10.87 23.15 4.75
N LEU A 263 10.31 21.94 4.88
CA LEU A 263 10.75 20.98 5.88
C LEU A 263 12.21 20.56 5.66
N ALA A 264 12.57 20.21 4.42
CA ALA A 264 13.95 19.87 4.07
C ALA A 264 14.92 21.03 4.34
N ASP A 265 14.56 22.27 3.95
CA ASP A 265 15.37 23.46 4.20
C ASP A 265 15.62 23.71 5.70
N PHE A 266 14.63 23.43 6.54
CA PHE A 266 14.74 23.49 7.99
C PHE A 266 15.64 22.38 8.54
N VAL A 267 15.41 21.13 8.15
CA VAL A 267 16.23 19.98 8.58
C VAL A 267 17.70 20.18 8.20
N VAL A 268 17.97 20.61 6.96
CA VAL A 268 19.33 20.93 6.49
C VAL A 268 19.97 22.02 7.34
N SER A 269 19.21 23.01 7.80
CA SER A 269 19.75 24.08 8.66
C SER A 269 20.19 23.61 10.04
N ILE A 270 19.63 22.50 10.55
CA ILE A 270 19.97 21.91 11.85
C ILE A 270 21.07 20.86 11.70
N VAL A 271 20.90 19.92 10.77
CA VAL A 271 21.69 18.70 10.67
C VAL A 271 22.84 18.83 9.67
N GLY A 272 22.76 19.79 8.73
CA GLY A 272 23.71 19.95 7.64
C GLY A 272 25.16 20.18 8.07
N ARG A 273 25.39 20.71 9.29
CA ARG A 273 26.73 20.94 9.85
C ARG A 273 27.50 19.66 10.21
N ILE A 274 26.80 18.54 10.38
CA ILE A 274 27.42 17.26 10.75
C ILE A 274 28.18 16.70 9.53
N ARG A 275 29.19 15.86 9.75
CA ARG A 275 29.84 15.13 8.65
C ARG A 275 28.81 14.26 7.91
N GLY A 276 28.86 14.32 6.57
CA GLY A 276 27.82 13.76 5.70
C GLY A 276 26.50 14.53 5.79
N GLY A 277 26.51 15.78 6.25
CA GLY A 277 25.32 16.49 6.76
C GLY A 277 24.13 16.58 5.80
N LEU A 278 24.34 16.64 4.48
CA LEU A 278 23.22 16.60 3.52
C LEU A 278 22.57 15.21 3.43
N LEU A 279 23.37 14.14 3.48
CA LEU A 279 22.86 12.76 3.56
C LEU A 279 22.17 12.50 4.91
N GLN A 280 22.71 13.03 6.00
CA GLN A 280 22.07 12.99 7.32
C GLN A 280 20.71 13.72 7.29
N SER A 281 20.69 14.90 6.65
CA SER A 281 19.46 15.67 6.47
C SER A 281 18.44 14.94 5.62
N MET A 282 18.88 14.13 4.64
CA MET A 282 18.01 13.26 3.86
C MET A 282 17.33 12.19 4.72
N VAL A 283 18.07 11.52 5.60
CA VAL A 283 17.49 10.55 6.54
C VAL A 283 16.47 11.22 7.46
N VAL A 284 16.81 12.36 8.06
CA VAL A 284 15.90 13.06 8.98
C VAL A 284 14.69 13.65 8.27
N THR A 285 14.88 14.22 7.07
CA THR A 285 13.76 14.72 6.25
C THR A 285 12.85 13.58 5.87
N MET A 286 13.39 12.43 5.46
CA MET A 286 12.61 11.23 5.16
C MET A 286 11.85 10.74 6.39
N TYR A 287 12.48 10.73 7.57
CA TYR A 287 11.80 10.32 8.81
C TYR A 287 10.58 11.19 9.13
N ILE A 288 10.67 12.51 8.94
CA ILE A 288 9.54 13.41 9.21
C ILE A 288 8.52 13.39 8.07
N PHE A 289 8.99 13.31 6.82
CA PHE A 289 8.14 13.42 5.63
C PHE A 289 7.41 12.12 5.27
N ALA A 290 8.01 10.94 5.51
CA ALA A 290 7.40 9.66 5.17
C ALA A 290 6.09 9.41 5.89
N GLY A 291 5.95 9.93 7.11
CA GLY A 291 4.66 9.97 7.78
C GLY A 291 3.64 10.74 6.94
N LEU A 292 3.99 11.88 6.36
CA LEU A 292 3.04 12.79 5.74
C LEU A 292 2.42 12.25 4.44
N SER A 293 3.17 11.49 3.65
CA SER A 293 2.69 11.03 2.34
C SER A 293 1.95 9.70 2.37
N GLY A 294 2.27 8.81 3.33
CA GLY A 294 1.85 7.41 3.33
C GLY A 294 2.27 6.59 2.10
N SER A 295 3.04 7.16 1.16
CA SER A 295 3.35 6.60 -0.15
C SER A 295 4.85 6.73 -0.44
N LYS A 296 5.51 5.58 -0.51
CA LYS A 296 6.96 5.47 -0.73
C LYS A 296 7.42 6.23 -1.98
N ALA A 297 6.67 6.11 -3.08
CA ALA A 297 7.03 6.74 -4.35
C ALA A 297 6.95 8.27 -4.26
N ALA A 298 5.96 8.78 -3.53
CA ALA A 298 5.80 10.20 -3.29
C ALA A 298 6.87 10.71 -2.30
N ASP A 299 7.23 9.93 -1.28
CA ASP A 299 8.32 10.27 -0.34
C ASP A 299 9.66 10.40 -1.07
N VAL A 300 10.01 9.41 -1.89
CA VAL A 300 11.23 9.44 -2.71
C VAL A 300 11.22 10.63 -3.66
N ALA A 301 10.10 10.91 -4.32
CA ALA A 301 9.97 12.05 -5.22
C ALA A 301 10.09 13.40 -4.50
N ALA A 302 9.43 13.58 -3.36
CA ALA A 302 9.41 14.84 -2.62
C ALA A 302 10.76 15.15 -1.99
N VAL A 303 11.35 14.18 -1.28
CA VAL A 303 12.65 14.34 -0.63
C VAL A 303 13.77 14.40 -1.67
N GLY A 304 13.72 13.53 -2.68
CA GLY A 304 14.71 13.47 -3.75
C GLY A 304 14.75 14.73 -4.62
N SER A 305 13.60 15.24 -5.06
CA SER A 305 13.52 16.46 -5.88
C SER A 305 14.06 17.70 -5.15
N THR A 306 14.04 17.70 -3.81
CA THR A 306 14.57 18.80 -3.02
C THR A 306 16.06 18.61 -2.68
N LEU A 307 16.47 17.45 -2.21
CA LEU A 307 17.81 17.23 -1.66
C LEU A 307 18.84 16.76 -2.69
N ASN A 308 18.44 16.06 -3.76
CA ASN A 308 19.38 15.61 -4.79
C ASN A 308 20.09 16.78 -5.49
N PRO A 309 19.40 17.89 -5.86
CA PRO A 309 20.08 19.08 -6.37
C PRO A 309 21.09 19.65 -5.37
N MET A 310 20.72 19.76 -4.08
CA MET A 310 21.62 20.28 -3.03
C MET A 310 22.86 19.41 -2.85
N LEU A 311 22.71 18.08 -2.91
CA LEU A 311 23.81 17.13 -2.86
C LEU A 311 24.78 17.36 -4.02
N LYS A 312 24.24 17.46 -5.25
CA LYS A 312 25.02 17.71 -6.47
C LYS A 312 25.79 19.02 -6.38
N ASP A 313 25.14 20.10 -5.96
CA ASP A 313 25.74 21.44 -5.84
C ASP A 313 26.85 21.50 -4.77
N ASN A 314 26.81 20.59 -3.79
CA ASN A 314 27.84 20.46 -2.75
C ASN A 314 28.86 19.33 -3.04
N GLY A 315 28.89 18.80 -4.26
CA GLY A 315 29.90 17.82 -4.69
C GLY A 315 29.71 16.41 -4.13
N TYR A 316 28.50 16.05 -3.68
CA TYR A 316 28.20 14.67 -3.30
C TYR A 316 28.05 13.79 -4.53
N GLU A 317 28.44 12.51 -4.39
CA GLU A 317 28.32 11.54 -5.47
C GLU A 317 26.83 11.21 -5.68
N PRO A 318 26.29 11.31 -6.92
CA PRO A 318 24.86 11.07 -7.16
C PRO A 318 24.39 9.68 -6.73
N ASN A 319 25.21 8.65 -6.97
CA ASN A 319 24.91 7.26 -6.60
C ASN A 319 24.85 7.08 -5.07
N GLU A 320 25.66 7.85 -4.33
CA GLU A 320 25.64 7.85 -2.87
C GLU A 320 24.35 8.48 -2.33
N GLY A 321 23.94 9.62 -2.91
CA GLY A 321 22.67 10.26 -2.61
C GLY A 321 21.48 9.36 -2.90
N ALA A 322 21.45 8.71 -4.07
CA ALA A 322 20.40 7.77 -4.45
C ALA A 322 20.34 6.55 -3.52
N ALA A 323 21.49 6.03 -3.10
CA ALA A 323 21.59 4.89 -2.18
C ALA A 323 21.05 5.23 -0.78
N VAL A 324 21.40 6.41 -0.25
CA VAL A 324 20.86 6.89 1.03
C VAL A 324 19.37 7.19 0.92
N LEU A 325 18.90 7.78 -0.19
CA LEU A 325 17.49 8.04 -0.43
C LEU A 325 16.66 6.75 -0.41
N ALA A 326 17.10 5.74 -1.16
CA ALA A 326 16.48 4.41 -1.17
C ALA A 326 16.48 3.78 0.23
N SER A 327 17.63 3.81 0.92
CA SER A 327 17.78 3.20 2.24
C SER A 327 16.93 3.89 3.32
N ALA A 328 16.86 5.23 3.29
CA ALA A 328 16.06 6.02 4.22
C ALA A 328 14.55 5.80 4.00
N THR A 329 14.12 5.42 2.79
CA THR A 329 12.70 5.16 2.53
C THR A 329 12.24 3.86 3.19
N VAL A 330 13.13 2.88 3.41
CA VAL A 330 12.80 1.59 4.06
C VAL A 330 12.22 1.79 5.47
N MET A 331 12.75 2.71 6.26
CA MET A 331 12.20 3.01 7.59
C MET A 331 10.87 3.78 7.52
N GLY A 332 10.62 4.52 6.44
CA GLY A 332 9.38 5.29 6.22
C GLY A 332 8.13 4.41 6.22
N GLU A 333 8.30 3.13 5.92
CA GLU A 333 7.25 2.11 5.91
C GLU A 333 6.49 1.97 7.22
N THR A 334 7.15 2.25 8.32
CA THR A 334 6.60 2.16 9.68
C THR A 334 6.33 3.52 10.31
N ILE A 335 6.48 4.62 9.56
CA ILE A 335 6.20 5.96 10.08
C ILE A 335 4.74 6.31 9.80
N PRO A 336 3.94 6.66 10.83
CA PRO A 336 2.56 7.06 10.64
C PRO A 336 2.41 8.42 9.96
N PRO A 337 1.39 8.59 9.11
CA PRO A 337 0.49 7.57 8.57
C PRO A 337 1.18 6.71 7.50
N SER A 338 1.06 5.39 7.63
CA SER A 338 1.59 4.46 6.64
C SER A 338 0.49 3.55 6.10
N LEU A 339 0.34 3.57 4.77
CA LEU A 339 -0.60 2.72 4.06
C LEU A 339 -0.35 1.22 4.31
N PRO A 340 0.90 0.73 4.35
CA PRO A 340 1.20 -0.63 4.81
C PRO A 340 0.57 -0.98 6.16
N MET A 341 0.72 -0.11 7.17
CA MET A 341 0.16 -0.35 8.51
C MET A 341 -1.37 -0.33 8.51
N LEU A 342 -1.98 0.60 7.77
CA LEU A 342 -3.44 0.63 7.60
C LEU A 342 -3.97 -0.67 7.01
N ILE A 343 -3.29 -1.17 5.99
CA ILE A 343 -3.69 -2.38 5.30
C ILE A 343 -3.53 -3.60 6.20
N VAL A 344 -2.37 -3.74 6.87
CA VAL A 344 -2.17 -4.83 7.83
C VAL A 344 -3.23 -4.80 8.93
N GLY A 345 -3.53 -3.64 9.52
CA GLY A 345 -4.57 -3.55 10.55
C GLY A 345 -5.99 -3.76 10.02
N SER A 346 -6.26 -3.51 8.73
CA SER A 346 -7.59 -3.74 8.14
C SER A 346 -7.90 -5.20 7.83
N ILE A 347 -6.87 -6.03 7.60
CA ILE A 347 -7.00 -7.45 7.21
C ILE A 347 -6.54 -8.44 8.29
N THR A 348 -5.98 -7.94 9.38
CA THR A 348 -5.56 -8.73 10.55
C THR A 348 -6.34 -8.27 11.78
N THR A 349 -6.06 -8.89 12.93
CA THR A 349 -6.71 -8.56 14.21
C THR A 349 -6.02 -7.41 14.96
N ILE A 350 -4.97 -6.80 14.39
CA ILE A 350 -4.18 -5.76 15.07
C ILE A 350 -4.81 -4.39 14.83
N SER A 351 -4.99 -3.60 15.89
CA SER A 351 -5.47 -2.22 15.77
C SER A 351 -4.50 -1.34 14.98
N VAL A 352 -5.04 -0.54 14.05
CA VAL A 352 -4.26 0.43 13.27
C VAL A 352 -3.61 1.48 14.15
N GLY A 353 -4.30 1.98 15.18
CA GLY A 353 -3.73 2.95 16.12
C GLY A 353 -2.51 2.38 16.85
N SER A 354 -2.58 1.11 17.25
CA SER A 354 -1.47 0.41 17.89
C SER A 354 -0.31 0.20 16.93
N LEU A 355 -0.56 -0.18 15.67
CA LEU A 355 0.48 -0.28 14.63
C LEU A 355 1.18 1.06 14.41
N PHE A 356 0.41 2.14 14.29
CA PHE A 356 0.97 3.47 14.09
C PHE A 356 1.92 3.85 15.23
N MET A 357 1.50 3.68 16.48
CA MET A 357 2.35 4.00 17.62
C MET A 357 3.54 3.04 17.76
N ALA A 358 3.36 1.76 17.41
CA ALA A 358 4.41 0.76 17.43
C ALA A 358 5.50 1.03 16.37
N GLY A 359 5.17 1.67 15.24
CA GLY A 359 6.10 1.88 14.13
C GLY A 359 7.08 3.05 14.31
N LEU A 360 6.75 4.06 15.14
CA LEU A 360 7.56 5.26 15.32
C LEU A 360 8.99 4.96 15.82
N LEU A 361 9.10 4.22 16.93
CA LEU A 361 10.39 3.97 17.57
C LEU A 361 11.29 3.00 16.76
N PRO A 362 10.77 1.92 16.15
CA PRO A 362 11.50 1.10 15.18
C PRO A 362 12.04 1.90 14.00
N ALA A 363 11.24 2.80 13.43
CA ALA A 363 11.70 3.69 12.36
C ALA A 363 12.83 4.61 12.84
N ALA A 364 12.72 5.16 14.06
CA ALA A 364 13.74 6.04 14.63
C ALA A 364 15.05 5.27 14.88
N MET A 365 14.96 4.03 15.36
CA MET A 365 16.12 3.16 15.54
C MET A 365 16.84 2.92 14.21
N ILE A 366 16.09 2.58 13.15
CA ILE A 366 16.67 2.40 11.81
C ILE A 366 17.27 3.71 11.27
N ALA A 367 16.62 4.85 11.51
CA ALA A 367 17.14 6.17 11.17
C ALA A 367 18.50 6.40 11.83
N VAL A 368 18.61 6.17 13.14
CA VAL A 368 19.84 6.32 13.91
C VAL A 368 20.94 5.39 13.36
N CYS A 369 20.62 4.13 13.08
CA CYS A 369 21.55 3.19 12.46
C CYS A 369 22.09 3.73 11.12
N LEU A 370 21.22 4.24 10.25
CA LEU A 370 21.63 4.86 8.98
C LEU A 370 22.48 6.11 9.19
N MET A 371 22.10 6.98 10.12
CA MET A 371 22.85 8.19 10.44
C MET A 371 24.26 7.87 10.95
N VAL A 372 24.39 6.86 11.82
CA VAL A 372 25.69 6.37 12.30
C VAL A 372 26.52 5.83 11.14
N ALA A 373 25.92 5.05 10.24
CA ALA A 373 26.61 4.50 9.07
C ALA A 373 27.12 5.60 8.13
N ILE A 374 26.30 6.61 7.83
CA ILE A 374 26.67 7.78 7.02
C ILE A 374 27.83 8.53 7.68
N TYR A 375 27.77 8.75 9.00
CA TYR A 375 28.82 9.46 9.74
C TYR A 375 30.15 8.70 9.69
N ILE A 376 30.12 7.39 9.94
CA ILE A 376 31.32 6.53 9.89
C ILE A 376 31.90 6.53 8.48
N LYS A 377 31.09 6.34 7.44
CA LYS A 377 31.54 6.32 6.05
C LYS A 377 32.13 7.65 5.61
N ALA A 378 31.49 8.78 5.95
CA ALA A 378 32.01 10.11 5.68
C ALA A 378 33.34 10.36 6.39
N ARG A 379 33.47 9.92 7.66
CA ARG A 379 34.71 10.06 8.44
C ARG A 379 35.85 9.21 7.89
N LEU A 380 35.59 7.95 7.54
CA LEU A 380 36.60 7.01 7.02
C LEU A 380 37.07 7.39 5.61
N SER A 381 36.15 7.84 4.75
CA SER A 381 36.50 8.29 3.40
C SER A 381 37.12 9.69 3.35
N ASN A 382 37.12 10.41 4.47
CA ASN A 382 37.46 11.83 4.56
C ASN A 382 36.74 12.71 3.51
N LYS A 383 35.54 12.28 3.08
CA LYS A 383 34.65 13.00 2.17
C LYS A 383 33.50 13.61 2.97
N TYR A 384 32.87 14.66 2.42
CA TYR A 384 31.65 15.27 2.96
C TYR A 384 31.80 15.87 4.38
N PRO A 385 32.63 16.92 4.56
CA PRO A 385 32.90 17.50 5.89
C PRO A 385 31.68 18.15 6.57
N GLY A 386 30.55 18.29 5.87
CA GLY A 386 29.35 19.02 6.32
C GLY A 386 29.24 20.38 5.63
N THR A 387 28.04 20.97 5.63
CA THR A 387 27.82 22.31 5.07
C THR A 387 28.30 23.38 6.05
N LYS A 388 28.53 24.61 5.53
CA LYS A 388 28.80 25.76 6.41
C LYS A 388 27.61 25.95 7.35
N GLY A 389 27.89 26.07 8.65
CA GLY A 389 26.87 26.29 9.66
C GLY A 389 26.01 27.51 9.35
N VAL A 390 24.69 27.34 9.46
CA VAL A 390 23.72 28.41 9.28
C VAL A 390 23.65 29.23 10.57
N ARG A 391 23.51 30.57 10.46
CA ARG A 391 23.33 31.44 11.64
C ARG A 391 22.07 31.01 12.42
N LEU A 392 22.13 31.04 13.74
CA LEU A 392 21.02 30.60 14.60
C LEU A 392 19.71 31.35 14.32
N SER A 393 19.80 32.63 13.96
CA SER A 393 18.66 33.45 13.54
C SER A 393 17.96 32.93 12.28
N GLU A 394 18.73 32.39 11.34
CA GLU A 394 18.23 31.84 10.08
C GLU A 394 17.65 30.42 10.28
N VAL A 395 18.20 29.64 11.23
CA VAL A 395 17.58 28.39 11.67
C VAL A 395 16.19 28.66 12.27
N GLY A 396 16.07 29.67 13.14
CA GLY A 396 14.79 30.09 13.71
C GLY A 396 13.78 30.52 12.65
N LYS A 397 14.22 31.33 11.68
CA LYS A 397 13.38 31.77 10.54
C LYS A 397 12.87 30.58 9.71
N ARG A 398 13.75 29.64 9.37
CA ARG A 398 13.37 28.42 8.64
C ARG A 398 12.45 27.54 9.45
N GLY A 399 12.67 27.45 10.76
CA GLY A 399 11.78 26.76 11.69
C GLY A 399 10.37 27.33 11.64
N VAL A 400 10.22 28.65 11.75
CA VAL A 400 8.90 29.32 11.67
C VAL A 400 8.21 29.04 10.33
N ILE A 401 8.95 29.06 9.22
CA ILE A 401 8.40 28.75 7.88
C ILE A 401 7.97 27.27 7.77
N ALA A 402 8.65 26.37 8.47
CA ALA A 402 8.36 24.93 8.47
C ALA A 402 7.29 24.52 9.50
N ILE A 403 6.87 25.40 10.42
CA ILE A 403 5.84 25.11 11.44
C ILE A 403 4.60 24.46 10.81
N PRO A 404 3.99 24.99 9.73
CA PRO A 404 2.81 24.35 9.15
C PRO A 404 3.06 22.90 8.72
N ALA A 405 4.22 22.61 8.12
CA ALA A 405 4.57 21.23 7.74
C ALA A 405 4.81 20.33 8.97
N LEU A 406 5.45 20.85 10.02
CA LEU A 406 5.74 20.12 11.25
C LEU A 406 4.51 19.88 12.14
N LEU A 407 3.46 20.69 11.99
CA LEU A 407 2.23 20.52 12.74
C LEU A 407 1.41 19.31 12.25
N VAL A 408 1.49 18.93 10.97
CA VAL A 408 0.75 17.76 10.45
C VAL A 408 1.04 16.46 11.22
N PRO A 409 2.30 16.01 11.38
CA PRO A 409 2.58 14.78 12.12
C PRO A 409 2.27 14.92 13.62
N VAL A 410 2.38 16.13 14.18
CA VAL A 410 2.01 16.40 15.58
C VAL A 410 0.50 16.30 15.79
N LEU A 411 -0.31 16.87 14.90
CA LEU A 411 -1.76 16.75 14.91
C LEU A 411 -2.18 15.28 14.75
N LEU A 412 -1.44 14.55 13.91
CA LEU A 412 -1.73 13.15 13.64
C LEU A 412 -1.48 12.25 14.84
N ILE A 413 -0.27 12.31 15.38
CA ILE A 413 0.12 11.52 16.54
C ILE A 413 -0.70 11.98 17.75
N GLY A 414 -0.84 13.29 17.95
CA GLY A 414 -1.63 13.87 19.03
C GLY A 414 -3.08 13.40 19.02
N GLY A 415 -3.76 13.43 17.87
CA GLY A 415 -5.15 13.01 17.74
C GLY A 415 -5.38 11.53 18.09
N ILE A 416 -4.48 10.65 17.63
CA ILE A 416 -4.57 9.21 17.88
C ILE A 416 -4.21 8.89 19.34
N VAL A 417 -3.13 9.47 19.87
CA VAL A 417 -2.64 9.19 21.24
C VAL A 417 -3.60 9.70 22.31
N THR A 418 -4.19 10.86 22.10
CA THR A 418 -5.16 11.44 23.05
C THR A 418 -6.52 10.73 22.99
N GLY A 419 -6.75 9.86 22.00
CA GLY A 419 -8.03 9.21 21.77
C GLY A 419 -9.14 10.16 21.31
N ILE A 420 -8.82 11.43 21.04
CA ILE A 420 -9.78 12.44 20.56
C ILE A 420 -10.31 12.05 19.17
N ALA A 421 -9.46 11.46 18.34
CA ALA A 421 -9.82 11.12 16.97
C ALA A 421 -9.22 9.77 16.55
N THR A 422 -10.03 8.98 15.84
CA THR A 422 -9.58 7.72 15.21
C THR A 422 -8.63 7.99 14.03
N PRO A 423 -7.86 6.99 13.54
CA PRO A 423 -6.98 7.18 12.38
C PRO A 423 -7.70 7.78 11.15
N THR A 424 -8.94 7.37 10.90
CA THR A 424 -9.78 7.92 9.82
C THR A 424 -10.11 9.39 10.06
N GLU A 425 -10.53 9.75 11.26
CA GLU A 425 -10.89 11.12 11.60
C GLU A 425 -9.67 12.05 11.51
N VAL A 426 -8.53 11.60 12.04
CA VAL A 426 -7.26 12.30 11.96
C VAL A 426 -6.81 12.52 10.51
N SER A 427 -7.04 11.55 9.63
CA SER A 427 -6.73 11.70 8.20
C SER A 427 -7.55 12.79 7.52
N SER A 428 -8.84 12.94 7.89
CA SER A 428 -9.68 14.04 7.38
C SER A 428 -9.18 15.42 7.82
N PHE A 429 -8.74 15.55 9.09
CA PHE A 429 -8.09 16.75 9.59
C PHE A 429 -6.79 17.04 8.87
N ALA A 430 -5.97 16.02 8.61
CA ALA A 430 -4.71 16.18 7.88
C ALA A 430 -4.93 16.76 6.49
N VAL A 431 -5.98 16.33 5.78
CA VAL A 431 -6.36 16.90 4.47
C VAL A 431 -6.75 18.37 4.62
N VAL A 432 -7.73 18.67 5.48
CA VAL A 432 -8.25 20.04 5.64
C VAL A 432 -7.14 20.99 6.07
N TYR A 433 -6.32 20.58 7.03
CA TYR A 433 -5.16 21.34 7.48
C TYR A 433 -4.15 21.55 6.34
N SER A 434 -3.85 20.51 5.56
CA SER A 434 -2.90 20.62 4.44
C SER A 434 -3.42 21.56 3.35
N LEU A 435 -4.72 21.59 3.08
CA LEU A 435 -5.34 22.55 2.17
C LEU A 435 -5.17 23.99 2.68
N LEU A 436 -5.40 24.22 3.98
CA LEU A 436 -5.20 25.54 4.60
C LEU A 436 -3.73 25.96 4.56
N ALA A 437 -2.81 25.05 4.91
CA ALA A 437 -1.37 25.30 4.88
C ALA A 437 -0.87 25.63 3.46
N ALA A 438 -1.18 24.78 2.48
CA ALA A 438 -0.76 24.96 1.08
C ALA A 438 -1.44 26.17 0.42
N GLY A 439 -2.72 26.41 0.69
CA GLY A 439 -3.52 27.47 0.08
C GLY A 439 -3.29 28.85 0.70
N LEU A 440 -3.37 28.97 2.03
CA LEU A 440 -3.32 30.27 2.72
C LEU A 440 -1.90 30.70 3.10
N PHE A 441 -1.09 29.78 3.63
CA PHE A 441 0.25 30.11 4.12
C PHE A 441 1.29 30.10 3.00
N TYR A 442 1.29 29.07 2.15
CA TYR A 442 2.28 28.93 1.08
C TYR A 442 1.83 29.45 -0.27
N LYS A 443 0.51 29.50 -0.53
CA LYS A 443 -0.10 30.02 -1.77
C LYS A 443 0.40 29.32 -3.04
N GLU A 444 0.67 28.02 -2.98
CA GLU A 444 1.21 27.24 -4.11
C GLU A 444 0.15 26.38 -4.82
N LEU A 445 -1.06 26.32 -4.25
CA LEU A 445 -2.16 25.49 -4.74
C LEU A 445 -3.09 26.27 -5.67
N THR A 446 -3.34 25.74 -6.86
CA THR A 446 -4.32 26.27 -7.82
C THR A 446 -5.54 25.35 -7.87
N TRP A 447 -6.70 25.86 -8.30
CA TRP A 447 -7.92 25.03 -8.44
C TRP A 447 -7.72 23.84 -9.36
N LYS A 448 -6.97 24.04 -10.47
CA LYS A 448 -6.63 22.95 -11.39
C LYS A 448 -5.76 21.89 -10.71
N LYS A 449 -4.69 22.30 -10.01
CA LYS A 449 -3.84 21.36 -9.25
C LYS A 449 -4.65 20.59 -8.21
N LEU A 450 -5.54 21.26 -7.50
CA LEU A 450 -6.40 20.61 -6.51
C LEU A 450 -7.31 19.56 -7.18
N TRP A 451 -7.92 19.88 -8.31
CA TRP A 451 -8.71 18.91 -9.08
C TRP A 451 -7.88 17.70 -9.52
N ASP A 452 -6.69 17.95 -10.06
CA ASP A 452 -5.78 16.88 -10.51
C ASP A 452 -5.37 15.98 -9.32
N ILE A 453 -5.01 16.57 -8.18
CA ILE A 453 -4.70 15.83 -6.93
C ILE A 453 -5.88 14.96 -6.48
N MET A 454 -7.11 15.48 -6.53
CA MET A 454 -8.30 14.74 -6.09
C MET A 454 -8.59 13.55 -7.00
N VAL A 455 -8.49 13.72 -8.31
CA VAL A 455 -8.70 12.63 -9.28
C VAL A 455 -7.59 11.58 -9.14
N ASP A 456 -6.32 12.00 -9.03
CA ASP A 456 -5.20 11.07 -8.90
C ASP A 456 -5.23 10.32 -7.57
N THR A 457 -5.63 10.98 -6.49
CA THR A 457 -5.87 10.33 -5.19
C THR A 457 -6.97 9.28 -5.35
N SER A 458 -8.09 9.65 -5.93
CA SER A 458 -9.26 8.79 -6.12
C SER A 458 -8.95 7.52 -6.90
N VAL A 459 -8.19 7.64 -8.00
CA VAL A 459 -7.77 6.50 -8.84
C VAL A 459 -6.85 5.57 -8.06
N LYS A 460 -5.79 6.12 -7.45
CA LYS A 460 -4.79 5.30 -6.76
C LYS A 460 -5.33 4.68 -5.47
N ALA A 461 -6.13 5.42 -4.70
CA ALA A 461 -6.84 4.88 -3.54
C ALA A 461 -7.85 3.80 -3.96
N GLY A 462 -8.62 4.04 -5.02
CA GLY A 462 -9.55 3.06 -5.58
C GLY A 462 -8.88 1.74 -5.94
N MET A 463 -7.70 1.80 -6.58
CA MET A 463 -6.88 0.61 -6.80
C MET A 463 -6.52 -0.08 -5.48
N LEU A 464 -5.96 0.63 -4.50
CA LEU A 464 -5.54 0.02 -3.23
C LEU A 464 -6.71 -0.63 -2.48
N LEU A 465 -7.87 0.03 -2.50
CA LEU A 465 -9.10 -0.47 -1.90
C LEU A 465 -9.64 -1.70 -2.64
N PHE A 466 -9.58 -1.72 -3.98
CA PHE A 466 -9.93 -2.90 -4.78
C PHE A 466 -9.05 -4.10 -4.43
N ILE A 467 -7.73 -3.91 -4.32
CA ILE A 467 -6.83 -5.02 -3.96
C ILE A 467 -7.09 -5.46 -2.51
N THR A 468 -7.34 -4.53 -1.59
CA THR A 468 -7.67 -4.84 -0.19
C THR A 468 -9.00 -5.60 -0.05
N SER A 469 -9.98 -5.25 -0.88
CA SER A 469 -11.25 -5.97 -1.03
C SER A 469 -11.02 -7.42 -1.47
N ALA A 470 -10.27 -7.62 -2.55
CA ALA A 470 -9.94 -8.95 -3.06
C ALA A 470 -9.11 -9.76 -2.05
N ALA A 471 -8.21 -9.11 -1.32
CA ALA A 471 -7.42 -9.73 -0.27
C ALA A 471 -8.25 -10.20 0.92
N SER A 472 -9.37 -9.53 1.23
CA SER A 472 -10.29 -9.99 2.26
C SER A 472 -10.93 -11.33 1.87
N ALA A 473 -11.34 -11.49 0.60
CA ALA A 473 -11.82 -12.76 0.09
C ALA A 473 -10.73 -13.85 0.08
N PHE A 474 -9.49 -13.47 -0.24
CA PHE A 474 -8.35 -14.38 -0.19
C PHE A 474 -7.99 -14.80 1.24
N SER A 475 -7.96 -13.87 2.20
CA SER A 475 -7.73 -14.12 3.63
C SER A 475 -8.76 -15.11 4.21
N TRP A 476 -10.04 -14.92 3.85
CA TRP A 476 -11.09 -15.87 4.20
C TRP A 476 -10.83 -17.24 3.57
N THR A 477 -10.40 -17.29 2.31
CA THR A 477 -10.04 -18.54 1.61
C THR A 477 -8.89 -19.27 2.29
N LEU A 478 -7.84 -18.56 2.72
CA LEU A 478 -6.72 -19.13 3.48
C LEU A 478 -7.19 -19.77 4.79
N THR A 479 -8.11 -19.09 5.48
CA THR A 479 -8.72 -19.58 6.73
C THR A 479 -9.59 -20.81 6.46
N ALA A 480 -10.41 -20.79 5.42
CA ALA A 480 -11.25 -21.93 5.01
C ALA A 480 -10.41 -23.16 4.58
N ALA A 481 -9.23 -22.93 4.00
CA ALA A 481 -8.25 -23.96 3.65
C ALA A 481 -7.45 -24.49 4.85
N SER A 482 -7.57 -23.83 6.00
CA SER A 482 -6.75 -24.04 7.20
C SER A 482 -5.25 -23.94 6.90
N LEU A 483 -4.88 -23.06 5.96
CA LEU A 483 -3.49 -22.92 5.53
C LEU A 483 -2.59 -22.37 6.65
N PRO A 484 -2.97 -21.33 7.42
CA PRO A 484 -2.15 -20.85 8.52
C PRO A 484 -1.79 -21.96 9.52
N GLN A 485 -2.75 -22.83 9.87
CA GLN A 485 -2.51 -23.95 10.80
C GLN A 485 -1.57 -25.01 10.20
N LYS A 486 -1.70 -25.33 8.91
CA LYS A 486 -0.81 -26.28 8.22
C LYS A 486 0.63 -25.78 8.15
N ILE A 487 0.81 -24.48 7.86
CA ILE A 487 2.15 -23.86 7.85
C ILE A 487 2.74 -23.84 9.25
N ALA A 488 1.96 -23.48 10.27
CA ALA A 488 2.41 -23.51 11.65
C ALA A 488 2.90 -24.89 12.07
N GLN A 489 2.13 -25.95 11.77
CA GLN A 489 2.52 -27.34 12.06
C GLN A 489 3.78 -27.77 11.32
N PHE A 490 3.94 -27.36 10.06
CA PHE A 490 5.16 -27.62 9.29
C PHE A 490 6.39 -26.89 9.85
N MET A 491 6.22 -25.66 10.34
CA MET A 491 7.30 -24.93 11.01
C MET A 491 7.67 -25.58 12.35
N VAL A 492 6.67 -26.01 13.13
CA VAL A 492 6.89 -26.73 14.39
C VAL A 492 7.62 -28.06 14.16
N SER A 493 7.32 -28.78 13.08
CA SER A 493 8.02 -30.04 12.77
C SER A 493 9.47 -29.82 12.32
N LEU A 494 9.79 -28.69 11.67
CA LEU A 494 11.14 -28.38 11.21
C LEU A 494 12.03 -27.78 12.32
N ALA A 495 11.47 -26.91 13.16
CA ALA A 495 12.23 -26.02 14.04
C ALA A 495 11.79 -26.05 15.52
N GLY A 496 10.82 -26.91 15.88
CA GLY A 496 10.19 -26.90 17.20
C GLY A 496 9.43 -25.60 17.46
N HIS A 497 9.32 -25.20 18.73
CA HIS A 497 8.63 -23.96 19.15
C HIS A 497 9.59 -22.77 19.33
N SER A 498 10.71 -22.76 18.61
CA SER A 498 11.71 -21.69 18.75
C SER A 498 11.24 -20.40 18.09
N SER A 499 10.94 -19.38 18.90
CA SER A 499 10.64 -18.02 18.44
C SER A 499 11.73 -17.45 17.53
N LEU A 500 13.00 -17.70 17.88
CA LEU A 500 14.15 -17.23 17.12
C LEU A 500 14.17 -17.78 15.68
N ILE A 501 14.00 -19.09 15.51
CA ILE A 501 14.04 -19.72 14.18
C ILE A 501 12.85 -19.27 13.34
N PHE A 502 11.65 -19.21 13.91
CA PHE A 502 10.47 -18.71 13.21
C PHE A 502 10.67 -17.26 12.73
N MET A 503 11.18 -16.39 13.60
CA MET A 503 11.38 -14.99 13.26
C MET A 503 12.47 -14.80 12.21
N LEU A 504 13.62 -15.49 12.31
CA LEU A 504 14.67 -15.42 11.27
C LEU A 504 14.18 -15.97 9.93
N ALA A 505 13.53 -17.13 9.94
CA ALA A 505 13.02 -17.76 8.72
C ALA A 505 12.00 -16.86 8.01
N THR A 506 11.05 -16.31 8.77
CA THR A 506 10.03 -15.42 8.20
C THR A 506 10.63 -14.09 7.76
N VAL A 507 11.58 -13.49 8.48
CA VAL A 507 12.29 -12.27 8.03
C VAL A 507 12.97 -12.49 6.68
N ILE A 508 13.71 -13.60 6.50
CA ILE A 508 14.39 -13.91 5.24
C ILE A 508 13.36 -14.10 4.11
N ILE A 509 12.30 -14.88 4.36
CA ILE A 509 11.22 -15.09 3.39
C ILE A 509 10.58 -13.75 3.01
N LEU A 510 10.27 -12.90 3.97
CA LEU A 510 9.62 -11.60 3.75
C LEU A 510 10.50 -10.60 3.01
N ILE A 511 11.82 -10.62 3.21
CA ILE A 511 12.76 -9.80 2.42
C ILE A 511 12.77 -10.29 0.97
N ILE A 512 12.88 -11.60 0.74
CA ILE A 512 12.87 -12.17 -0.62
C ILE A 512 11.54 -11.87 -1.30
N MET A 513 10.43 -12.06 -0.58
CA MET A 513 9.09 -11.78 -1.09
C MET A 513 8.87 -10.29 -1.32
N GLY A 514 9.37 -9.41 -0.46
CA GLY A 514 9.31 -7.95 -0.68
C GLY A 514 10.10 -7.49 -1.91
N ALA A 515 11.19 -8.18 -2.24
CA ALA A 515 11.95 -7.93 -3.47
C ALA A 515 11.25 -8.44 -4.73
N LEU A 516 10.45 -9.51 -4.63
CA LEU A 516 9.75 -10.14 -5.76
C LEU A 516 8.35 -9.53 -6.00
N LEU A 517 7.62 -9.32 -4.91
CA LEU A 517 6.24 -8.85 -4.85
C LEU A 517 6.29 -7.47 -4.21
N GLU A 518 6.30 -6.44 -5.04
CA GLU A 518 6.44 -5.07 -4.57
C GLU A 518 5.29 -4.66 -3.64
N GLY A 519 5.64 -4.16 -2.46
CA GLY A 519 4.77 -3.31 -1.64
C GLY A 519 3.52 -3.98 -1.06
N ILE A 520 2.39 -3.30 -1.23
CA ILE A 520 1.09 -3.62 -0.62
C ILE A 520 0.56 -5.02 -1.01
N PRO A 521 0.59 -5.46 -2.29
CA PRO A 521 0.22 -6.82 -2.69
C PRO A 521 0.76 -7.94 -1.82
N ALA A 522 2.02 -7.84 -1.45
CA ALA A 522 2.68 -8.87 -0.69
C ALA A 522 2.20 -8.86 0.77
N LEU A 523 1.98 -7.67 1.36
CA LEU A 523 1.41 -7.53 2.70
C LEU A 523 0.01 -8.15 2.77
N LEU A 524 -0.80 -7.93 1.74
CA LEU A 524 -2.16 -8.48 1.62
C LEU A 524 -2.21 -10.01 1.58
N VAL A 525 -1.09 -10.65 1.23
CA VAL A 525 -0.95 -12.11 1.15
C VAL A 525 -0.31 -12.66 2.43
N PHE A 526 0.82 -12.09 2.84
CA PHE A 526 1.64 -12.65 3.92
C PHE A 526 1.14 -12.25 5.31
N ALA A 527 0.55 -11.07 5.49
CA ALA A 527 0.04 -10.67 6.80
C ALA A 527 -1.06 -11.60 7.33
N PRO A 528 -2.17 -11.89 6.60
CA PRO A 528 -3.19 -12.81 7.10
C PRO A 528 -2.69 -14.24 7.23
N LEU A 529 -1.60 -14.60 6.56
CA LEU A 529 -1.00 -15.92 6.64
C LEU A 529 -0.10 -16.10 7.85
N LEU A 530 0.79 -15.14 8.12
CA LEU A 530 1.87 -15.28 9.10
C LEU A 530 1.56 -14.62 10.45
N VAL A 531 0.82 -13.51 10.47
CA VAL A 531 0.47 -12.82 11.73
C VAL A 531 -0.29 -13.74 12.70
N PRO A 532 -1.28 -14.55 12.26
CA PRO A 532 -1.98 -15.48 13.17
C PRO A 532 -1.11 -16.64 13.68
N ILE A 533 0.04 -16.89 13.05
CA ILE A 533 0.98 -17.95 13.44
C ILE A 533 1.92 -17.46 14.54
N ALA A 534 2.31 -16.18 14.54
CA ALA A 534 3.28 -15.62 15.47
C ALA A 534 2.99 -15.89 16.97
N PRO A 535 1.73 -15.80 17.47
CA PRO A 535 1.40 -16.14 18.86
C PRO A 535 1.74 -17.57 19.26
N GLN A 536 1.70 -18.52 18.32
CA GLN A 536 2.01 -19.94 18.60
C GLN A 536 3.50 -20.14 18.93
N PHE A 537 4.34 -19.19 18.55
CA PHE A 537 5.77 -19.14 18.86
C PHE A 537 6.09 -18.14 20.00
N GLY A 538 5.08 -17.64 20.72
CA GLY A 538 5.25 -16.69 21.82
C GLY A 538 5.66 -15.28 21.36
N ILE A 539 5.41 -14.93 20.09
CA ILE A 539 5.71 -13.61 19.54
C ILE A 539 4.41 -12.78 19.53
N ASP A 540 4.51 -11.56 20.05
CA ASP A 540 3.40 -10.62 20.05
C ASP A 540 3.01 -10.24 18.59
N PRO A 541 1.72 -10.33 18.20
CA PRO A 541 1.25 -9.97 16.86
C PRO A 541 1.64 -8.56 16.43
N LEU A 542 1.61 -7.58 17.34
CA LEU A 542 1.93 -6.19 17.05
C LEU A 542 3.40 -6.04 16.70
N GLN A 543 4.29 -6.65 17.49
CA GLN A 543 5.71 -6.70 17.19
C GLN A 543 5.95 -7.38 15.83
N TYR A 544 5.31 -8.53 15.59
CA TYR A 544 5.46 -9.27 14.34
C TYR A 544 4.96 -8.47 13.13
N GLY A 545 3.86 -7.74 13.26
CA GLY A 545 3.33 -6.86 12.23
C GLY A 545 4.33 -5.77 11.81
N ILE A 546 4.99 -5.14 12.78
CA ILE A 546 6.07 -4.16 12.51
C ILE A 546 7.26 -4.81 11.81
N VAL A 547 7.73 -5.96 12.31
CA VAL A 547 8.85 -6.69 11.70
C VAL A 547 8.52 -7.09 10.26
N LEU A 548 7.29 -7.53 10.02
CA LEU A 548 6.79 -7.91 8.72
C LEU A 548 6.82 -6.73 7.75
N ILE A 549 6.34 -5.56 8.17
CA ILE A 549 6.34 -4.35 7.33
C ILE A 549 7.76 -3.91 6.99
N ILE A 550 8.68 -3.86 7.97
CA ILE A 550 10.07 -3.45 7.75
C ILE A 550 10.81 -4.47 6.88
N ALA A 551 10.64 -5.77 7.10
CA ALA A 551 11.29 -6.82 6.30
C ALA A 551 10.87 -6.73 4.83
N MET A 552 9.59 -6.48 4.58
CA MET A 552 9.08 -6.33 3.22
C MET A 552 9.52 -5.01 2.58
N GLY A 553 9.56 -3.93 3.35
CA GLY A 553 10.16 -2.66 2.93
C GLY A 553 11.63 -2.83 2.54
N LEU A 554 12.41 -3.52 3.37
CA LEU A 554 13.81 -3.82 3.08
C LEU A 554 13.96 -4.59 1.77
N GLY A 555 13.12 -5.60 1.54
CA GLY A 555 13.05 -6.32 0.27
C GLY A 555 12.75 -5.41 -0.91
N ALA A 556 11.75 -4.54 -0.79
CA ALA A 556 11.29 -3.65 -1.85
C ALA A 556 12.34 -2.63 -2.32
N PHE A 557 13.34 -2.31 -1.49
CA PHE A 557 14.47 -1.45 -1.84
C PHE A 557 15.79 -2.22 -2.03
N SER A 558 15.80 -3.54 -1.79
CA SER A 558 17.01 -4.35 -1.93
C SER A 558 17.31 -4.67 -3.40
N PRO A 559 18.56 -4.45 -3.88
CA PRO A 559 18.98 -4.91 -5.20
C PRO A 559 19.01 -6.44 -5.29
N PRO A 560 18.88 -7.03 -6.50
CA PRO A 560 18.81 -6.34 -7.80
C PRO A 560 17.39 -6.08 -8.30
N ILE A 561 16.33 -6.44 -7.56
CA ILE A 561 14.94 -6.49 -8.07
C ILE A 561 14.03 -5.46 -7.39
N GLY A 562 14.42 -4.90 -6.23
CA GLY A 562 13.57 -3.99 -5.47
C GLY A 562 13.15 -2.75 -6.24
N ILE A 563 11.86 -2.63 -6.58
CA ILE A 563 11.29 -1.53 -7.38
C ILE A 563 11.47 -0.17 -6.69
N GLY A 564 11.47 -0.12 -5.35
CA GLY A 564 11.77 1.09 -4.60
C GLY A 564 13.15 1.67 -4.93
N LEU A 565 14.14 0.82 -5.17
CA LEU A 565 15.47 1.25 -5.63
C LEU A 565 15.41 1.85 -7.04
N TYR A 566 14.61 1.27 -7.95
CA TYR A 566 14.41 1.82 -9.30
C TYR A 566 13.76 3.21 -9.26
N ILE A 567 12.77 3.42 -8.38
CA ILE A 567 12.14 4.73 -8.18
C ILE A 567 13.17 5.74 -7.67
N ALA A 568 13.97 5.37 -6.66
CA ALA A 568 15.03 6.24 -6.14
C ALA A 568 16.08 6.57 -7.20
N CYS A 569 16.49 5.60 -8.02
CA CYS A 569 17.42 5.81 -9.12
C CYS A 569 16.82 6.72 -10.21
N SER A 570 15.54 6.54 -10.54
CA SER A 570 14.80 7.36 -11.51
C SER A 570 14.73 8.82 -11.06
N VAL A 571 14.34 9.07 -9.82
CA VAL A 571 14.29 10.42 -9.22
C VAL A 571 15.68 11.05 -9.12
N SER A 572 16.71 10.24 -8.89
CA SER A 572 18.10 10.73 -8.75
C SER A 572 18.87 10.82 -10.06
N GLY A 573 18.32 10.31 -11.17
CA GLY A 573 19.00 10.25 -12.47
C GLY A 573 20.25 9.36 -12.47
N THR A 574 20.26 8.27 -11.71
CA THR A 574 21.41 7.35 -11.54
C THR A 574 21.13 5.97 -12.11
N LYS A 575 22.19 5.20 -12.37
CA LYS A 575 22.08 3.81 -12.83
C LYS A 575 21.92 2.87 -11.63
N VAL A 576 21.00 1.91 -11.76
CA VAL A 576 20.68 0.96 -10.67
C VAL A 576 21.90 0.15 -10.27
N GLU A 577 22.74 -0.25 -11.22
CA GLU A 577 23.94 -1.05 -10.96
C GLU A 577 24.95 -0.29 -10.07
N ASP A 578 25.17 0.98 -10.37
CA ASP A 578 26.12 1.82 -9.64
C ASP A 578 25.58 2.19 -8.26
N THR A 579 24.30 2.56 -8.17
CA THR A 579 23.61 2.83 -6.91
C THR A 579 23.53 1.59 -6.02
N SER A 580 23.30 0.40 -6.60
CA SER A 580 23.27 -0.87 -5.86
C SER A 580 24.58 -1.14 -5.12
N ARG A 581 25.72 -0.88 -5.77
CA ARG A 581 27.04 -1.03 -5.15
C ARG A 581 27.23 -0.04 -4.01
N ALA A 582 26.80 1.21 -4.19
CA ALA A 582 26.86 2.23 -3.15
C ALA A 582 25.93 1.91 -1.95
N MET A 583 24.84 1.18 -2.19
CA MET A 583 23.82 0.83 -1.20
C MET A 583 24.22 -0.32 -0.27
N VAL A 584 25.14 -1.21 -0.66
CA VAL A 584 25.52 -2.41 0.13
C VAL A 584 25.81 -2.14 1.61
N PRO A 585 26.62 -1.13 1.99
CA PRO A 585 26.87 -0.84 3.41
C PRO A 585 25.60 -0.45 4.16
N TYR A 586 24.68 0.27 3.51
CA TYR A 586 23.42 0.68 4.11
C TYR A 586 22.46 -0.49 4.26
N LEU A 587 22.42 -1.43 3.31
CA LEU A 587 21.62 -2.66 3.43
C LEU A 587 22.03 -3.51 4.61
N ILE A 588 23.33 -3.67 4.87
CA ILE A 588 23.83 -4.39 6.04
C ILE A 588 23.32 -3.74 7.33
N VAL A 589 23.39 -2.40 7.40
CA VAL A 589 22.94 -1.63 8.56
C VAL A 589 21.43 -1.69 8.74
N LEU A 590 20.65 -1.62 7.65
CA LEU A 590 19.20 -1.80 7.67
C LEU A 590 18.82 -3.20 8.14
N PHE A 591 19.52 -4.24 7.66
CA PHE A 591 19.30 -5.61 8.08
C PHE A 591 19.60 -5.78 9.58
N ILE A 592 20.71 -5.24 10.07
CA ILE A 592 21.02 -5.23 11.51
C ILE A 592 19.92 -4.48 12.29
N GLY A 593 19.49 -3.32 11.82
CA GLY A 593 18.39 -2.55 12.42
C GLY A 593 17.09 -3.36 12.49
N LEU A 594 16.75 -4.08 11.43
CA LEU A 594 15.61 -5.01 11.39
C LEU A 594 15.78 -6.14 12.40
N LEU A 595 16.96 -6.76 12.53
CA LEU A 595 17.21 -7.79 13.54
C LEU A 595 17.07 -7.25 14.96
N LEU A 596 17.51 -6.01 15.22
CA LEU A 596 17.31 -5.38 16.52
C LEU A 596 15.83 -5.18 16.84
N VAL A 597 15.04 -4.67 15.90
CA VAL A 597 13.58 -4.53 16.07
C VAL A 597 12.90 -5.90 16.21
N ALA A 598 13.36 -6.90 15.46
CA ALA A 598 12.85 -8.26 15.51
C ALA A 598 13.08 -8.90 16.88
N PHE A 599 14.30 -8.88 17.41
CA PHE A 599 14.64 -9.60 18.65
C PHE A 599 14.50 -8.78 19.92
N VAL A 600 14.25 -7.48 19.84
CA VAL A 600 14.06 -6.60 21.00
C VAL A 600 12.64 -6.01 20.94
N PRO A 601 11.64 -6.69 21.56
CA PRO A 601 10.24 -6.26 21.56
C PRO A 601 10.02 -4.84 22.10
N TRP A 602 10.96 -4.34 22.92
CA TRP A 602 10.91 -3.01 23.51
C TRP A 602 10.71 -1.93 22.45
N PHE A 603 11.34 -2.03 21.27
CA PHE A 603 11.19 -1.03 20.22
C PHE A 603 9.74 -0.92 19.72
N SER A 604 9.07 -2.05 19.49
CA SER A 604 7.70 -2.06 18.95
C SER A 604 6.62 -1.91 20.03
N LEU A 605 6.87 -2.37 21.26
CA LEU A 605 5.83 -2.50 22.28
C LEU A 605 5.83 -1.39 23.34
N ILE A 606 6.94 -0.67 23.55
CA ILE A 606 7.00 0.31 24.66
C ILE A 606 6.04 1.48 24.46
N VAL A 607 5.98 2.05 23.25
CA VAL A 607 5.13 3.21 22.97
C VAL A 607 3.65 2.84 23.07
N PRO A 608 3.15 1.74 22.45
CA PRO A 608 1.78 1.29 22.63
C PRO A 608 1.44 0.98 24.10
N LYS A 609 2.32 0.32 24.85
CA LYS A 609 2.09 -0.02 26.27
C LYS A 609 1.94 1.21 27.16
N LEU A 610 2.79 2.22 26.96
CA LEU A 610 2.72 3.49 27.69
C LEU A 610 1.44 4.26 27.38
N MET A 611 0.80 3.98 26.25
CA MET A 611 -0.42 4.64 25.78
C MET A 611 -1.67 3.80 25.97
N HIS A 612 -1.59 2.64 26.64
CA HIS A 612 -2.71 1.71 26.84
C HIS A 612 -3.34 1.21 25.53
N LEU A 613 -2.54 1.05 24.48
CA LEU A 613 -2.95 0.58 23.15
C LEU A 613 -2.55 -0.89 22.87
N SER A 614 -1.90 -1.57 23.81
CA SER A 614 -1.33 -2.92 23.66
C SER A 614 -2.24 -4.03 24.17
#